data_AF-A0A8E2JY54-F1
#
_entry.id   AF-A0A8E2JY54-F1
#
_cell.length_a   1.000
_cell.length_b   1.000
_cell.length_c   1.000
_cell.angle_alpha   90.00
_cell.angle_beta   90.00
_cell.angle_gamma   90.00
#
_symmetry.space_group_name_H-M   'P 1'
#
loop_
_entity.id
_entity.type
_entity.pdbx_description
1 polymer ?
#
loop_
_entity_poly.entity_id
_entity_poly.type
_entity_poly.pdbx_seq_one_letter_code
_entity_poly.pdbx_strand_id
1 'polypeptide(L)'
;MCERRRSHSEPSDSSILPFLGMCKNLSRARSFSEPNQPKAPTERCCLLELPVELRLMIYDYLLISPHVLASRTSKKQKPYGLSLSILCVNRFLNFEASAVFYQNNIFHFGSRHQPELADLSKDGQLDPPIPRAHWHSLRNLSIDLMGTHETAPIEPSREPVSWTRDDMSCEAYVRSLTILLESCGPHLGSLKLTANVGRSDVDRKSVGSFFIYDRDRSFVRALAALKISKVSMYFDFPDAFFYADVDTKAFLSRSIPLMACQIMFCQAQTKIDRLLASFGTSISLSKQTERIDLSPMVLKTWKYSCPANYGATKNPADEPVNPR
;
A
#
# COMPACT_ATOMS: atom_id res chain seq x y z
N MET A 1 40.67 9.29 36.63
CA MET A 1 41.44 9.92 35.53
C MET A 1 41.89 8.82 34.59
N CYS A 2 41.31 8.76 33.40
CA CYS A 2 41.70 7.84 32.32
C CYS A 2 41.42 8.57 31.00
N GLU A 3 42.47 9.16 30.45
CA GLU A 3 42.46 9.77 29.12
C GLU A 3 42.31 8.69 28.06
N ARG A 4 41.31 8.82 27.18
CA ARG A 4 41.17 8.01 25.98
C ARG A 4 41.27 8.92 24.76
N ARG A 5 42.49 9.06 24.26
CA ARG A 5 42.80 9.58 22.93
C ARG A 5 42.10 8.69 21.89
N ARG A 6 41.29 9.28 21.02
CA ARG A 6 40.96 8.69 19.71
C ARG A 6 41.29 9.72 18.65
N SER A 7 42.21 9.29 17.80
CA SER A 7 42.76 9.92 16.63
C SER A 7 41.68 10.21 15.59
N HIS A 8 41.68 11.45 15.12
CA HIS A 8 41.09 11.85 13.84
C HIS A 8 41.82 11.10 12.71
N SER A 9 41.05 10.45 11.84
CA SER A 9 41.51 10.06 10.50
C SER A 9 40.68 10.86 9.51
N GLU A 10 41.37 11.65 8.68
CA GLU A 10 40.81 12.43 7.60
C GLU A 10 40.37 11.50 6.45
N PRO A 11 39.30 11.85 5.72
CA PRO A 11 38.89 11.11 4.54
C PRO A 11 39.77 11.50 3.35
N SER A 12 40.41 10.50 2.75
CA SER A 12 41.14 10.63 1.50
C SER A 12 40.18 10.80 0.33
N ASP A 13 40.20 11.99 -0.27
CA ASP A 13 39.75 12.28 -1.63
C ASP A 13 40.38 11.30 -2.62
N SER A 14 39.55 10.51 -3.31
CA SER A 14 39.98 9.84 -4.53
C SER A 14 38.81 9.52 -5.46
N SER A 15 39.01 9.98 -6.70
CA SER A 15 38.45 9.44 -7.95
C SER A 15 36.96 9.64 -8.22
N ILE A 16 36.68 10.81 -8.80
CA ILE A 16 35.74 10.98 -9.91
C ILE A 16 36.16 10.03 -11.05
N LEU A 17 35.27 9.13 -11.46
CA LEU A 17 35.34 8.43 -12.74
C LEU A 17 34.00 8.57 -13.50
N PRO A 18 34.03 8.86 -14.81
CA PRO A 18 32.85 8.95 -15.65
C PRO A 18 32.42 7.57 -16.11
N PHE A 19 31.25 7.10 -15.67
CA PHE A 19 30.60 5.90 -16.22
C PHE A 19 29.84 6.28 -17.50
N LEU A 20 30.59 6.45 -18.59
CA LEU A 20 30.06 6.54 -19.95
C LEU A 20 30.51 5.27 -20.69
N GLY A 21 29.68 4.24 -20.67
CA GLY A 21 30.06 2.92 -21.18
C GLY A 21 28.87 2.06 -21.60
N MET A 22 28.60 2.07 -22.90
CA MET A 22 28.06 0.94 -23.69
C MET A 22 26.57 0.56 -23.55
N CYS A 23 25.71 1.36 -24.19
CA CYS A 23 24.55 0.82 -24.92
C CYS A 23 24.88 0.79 -26.42
N LYS A 24 25.67 -0.19 -26.84
CA LYS A 24 25.82 -0.56 -28.25
C LYS A 24 25.22 -1.95 -28.41
N ASN A 25 24.41 -2.12 -29.47
CA ASN A 25 23.83 -3.37 -29.98
C ASN A 25 22.36 -3.63 -29.63
N LEU A 26 21.48 -2.78 -30.16
CA LEU A 26 20.13 -3.17 -30.58
C LEU A 26 19.80 -2.52 -31.94
N SER A 27 20.75 -2.60 -32.87
CA SER A 27 20.55 -2.35 -34.30
C SER A 27 20.14 -3.66 -34.99
N ARG A 28 18.96 -4.19 -34.65
CA ARG A 28 18.23 -5.07 -35.57
C ARG A 28 17.36 -4.19 -36.44
N ALA A 29 17.94 -3.80 -37.58
CA ALA A 29 17.31 -3.02 -38.62
C ALA A 29 15.97 -3.68 -39.04
N ARG A 30 14.86 -3.11 -38.58
CA ARG A 30 13.64 -3.10 -39.39
C ARG A 30 13.91 -2.10 -40.50
N SER A 31 13.97 -2.60 -41.73
CA SER A 31 13.98 -1.81 -42.95
C SER A 31 12.90 -0.72 -42.85
N PHE A 32 13.35 0.53 -42.72
CA PHE A 32 12.52 1.72 -42.90
C PHE A 32 12.13 1.77 -44.38
N SER A 33 10.97 1.21 -44.70
CA SER A 33 10.27 1.49 -45.95
C SER A 33 9.78 2.94 -45.91
N GLU A 34 10.29 3.74 -46.84
CA GLU A 34 9.83 5.02 -47.41
C GLU A 34 9.20 6.11 -46.50
N PRO A 35 9.55 7.40 -46.73
CA PRO A 35 8.85 8.52 -46.12
C PRO A 35 7.43 8.58 -46.68
N ASN A 36 6.48 8.00 -45.94
CA ASN A 36 5.05 8.19 -46.18
C ASN A 36 4.76 9.70 -46.27
N GLN A 37 4.35 10.15 -47.45
CA GLN A 37 3.74 11.46 -47.64
C GLN A 37 2.66 11.71 -46.57
N PRO A 38 2.48 12.95 -46.09
CA PRO A 38 1.43 13.29 -45.14
C PRO A 38 0.06 13.00 -45.79
N LYS A 39 -0.48 11.81 -45.48
CA LYS A 39 -1.82 11.40 -45.89
C LYS A 39 -2.84 12.30 -45.20
N ALA A 40 -3.53 13.11 -46.00
CA ALA A 40 -4.86 13.73 -45.81
C ALA A 40 -5.12 14.44 -44.46
N PRO A 41 -5.99 15.47 -44.41
CA PRO A 41 -6.32 16.12 -43.15
C PRO A 41 -6.93 15.07 -42.24
N THR A 42 -6.30 14.85 -41.09
CA THR A 42 -6.81 14.03 -40.00
C THR A 42 -8.24 14.48 -39.73
N GLU A 43 -9.22 13.63 -40.07
CA GLU A 43 -10.61 13.87 -39.73
C GLU A 43 -10.66 14.29 -38.27
N ARG A 44 -11.29 15.44 -37.99
CA ARG A 44 -11.36 15.98 -36.63
C ARG A 44 -11.92 14.90 -35.72
N CYS A 45 -11.27 14.66 -34.59
CA CYS A 45 -11.76 13.69 -33.62
C CYS A 45 -13.12 14.18 -33.11
N CYS A 46 -14.22 13.53 -33.54
CA CYS A 46 -15.58 13.95 -33.20
C CYS A 46 -15.82 14.05 -31.69
N LEU A 47 -15.05 13.30 -30.89
CA LEU A 47 -15.10 13.37 -29.43
C LEU A 47 -14.72 14.76 -28.89
N LEU A 48 -13.78 15.46 -29.53
CA LEU A 48 -13.35 16.80 -29.12
C LEU A 48 -14.40 17.88 -29.45
N GLU A 49 -15.30 17.61 -30.40
CA GLU A 49 -16.39 18.51 -30.75
C GLU A 49 -17.56 18.43 -29.77
N LEU A 50 -17.60 17.39 -28.92
CA LEU A 50 -18.60 17.26 -27.86
C LEU A 50 -18.36 18.26 -26.72
N PRO A 51 -19.42 18.78 -26.08
CA PRO A 51 -19.34 19.45 -24.80
C PRO A 51 -18.58 18.62 -23.75
N VAL A 52 -17.89 19.31 -22.83
CA VAL A 52 -17.07 18.68 -21.80
C VAL A 52 -17.86 17.71 -20.93
N GLU A 53 -19.13 18.02 -20.66
CA GLU A 53 -20.02 17.19 -19.84
C GLU A 53 -20.25 15.82 -20.47
N LEU A 54 -20.48 15.78 -21.79
CA LEU A 54 -20.66 14.52 -22.52
C LEU A 54 -19.37 13.73 -22.58
N ARG A 55 -18.21 14.39 -22.71
CA ARG A 55 -16.90 13.72 -22.65
C ARG A 55 -16.66 13.09 -21.29
N LEU A 56 -16.96 13.80 -20.19
CA LEU A 56 -16.83 13.28 -18.83
C LEU A 56 -17.72 12.04 -18.62
N MET A 57 -18.98 12.06 -19.09
CA MET A 57 -19.85 10.88 -19.03
C MET A 57 -19.28 9.68 -19.79
N ILE A 58 -18.67 9.93 -20.96
CA ILE A 58 -18.00 8.88 -21.73
C ILE A 58 -16.78 8.34 -20.96
N TYR A 59 -15.98 9.21 -20.34
CA TYR A 59 -14.84 8.77 -19.53
C TYR A 59 -15.27 7.96 -18.32
N ASP A 60 -16.31 8.40 -17.61
CA ASP A 60 -16.84 7.67 -16.45
C ASP A 60 -17.25 6.25 -16.85
N TYR A 61 -17.95 6.10 -17.97
CA TYR A 61 -18.35 4.79 -18.50
C TYR A 61 -17.15 3.91 -18.92
N LEU A 62 -16.12 4.50 -19.53
CA LEU A 62 -15.00 3.73 -20.09
C LEU A 62 -13.87 3.43 -19.09
N LEU A 63 -13.70 4.29 -18.08
CA LEU A 63 -12.49 4.35 -17.25
C LEU A 63 -12.74 4.07 -15.77
N ILE A 64 -13.98 4.14 -15.28
CA ILE A 64 -14.28 3.86 -13.87
C ILE A 64 -14.68 2.40 -13.69
N SER A 65 -13.95 1.71 -12.82
CA SER A 65 -14.26 0.35 -12.40
C SER A 65 -14.99 0.38 -11.04
N PRO A 66 -16.06 -0.41 -10.87
CA PRO A 66 -16.67 -0.61 -9.54
C PRO A 66 -15.80 -1.46 -8.62
N HIS A 67 -14.75 -2.10 -9.16
CA HIS A 67 -13.82 -2.94 -8.45
C HIS A 67 -12.47 -2.24 -8.26
N VAL A 68 -11.79 -2.59 -7.16
CA VAL A 68 -10.45 -2.11 -6.87
C VAL A 68 -9.49 -2.59 -7.95
N LEU A 69 -8.74 -1.65 -8.55
CA LEU A 69 -7.75 -1.93 -9.57
C LEU A 69 -6.47 -2.47 -8.91
N ALA A 70 -6.33 -3.79 -8.93
CA ALA A 70 -5.12 -4.51 -8.56
C ALA A 70 -4.27 -4.87 -9.78
N SER A 71 -2.98 -5.03 -9.56
CA SER A 71 -2.02 -5.33 -10.63
C SER A 71 -2.24 -6.69 -11.31
N ARG A 72 -1.82 -6.84 -12.59
CA ARG A 72 -2.00 -8.02 -13.46
C ARG A 72 -1.39 -9.30 -12.91
N THR A 73 -0.44 -9.21 -11.97
CA THR A 73 0.12 -10.41 -11.31
C THR A 73 -0.94 -11.13 -10.47
N SER A 74 -2.06 -10.48 -10.16
CA SER A 74 -3.30 -11.15 -9.74
C SER A 74 -3.96 -11.86 -10.94
N LYS A 75 -3.24 -12.80 -11.56
CA LYS A 75 -3.57 -13.53 -12.81
C LYS A 75 -4.91 -14.30 -12.79
N LYS A 76 -5.66 -14.24 -11.69
CA LYS A 76 -6.94 -14.92 -11.51
C LYS A 76 -8.15 -13.98 -11.62
N GLN A 77 -7.95 -12.67 -11.71
CA GLN A 77 -9.07 -11.74 -11.78
C GLN A 77 -9.62 -11.57 -13.20
N LYS A 78 -10.94 -11.52 -13.29
CA LYS A 78 -11.69 -11.17 -14.49
C LYS A 78 -11.21 -9.78 -14.97
N PRO A 79 -11.08 -9.54 -16.29
CA PRO A 79 -10.76 -8.20 -16.78
C PRO A 79 -11.74 -7.18 -16.20
N TYR A 80 -11.26 -6.00 -15.79
CA TYR A 80 -12.06 -4.93 -15.19
C TYR A 80 -13.11 -4.32 -16.15
N GLY A 81 -13.10 -4.73 -17.43
CA GLY A 81 -14.00 -4.18 -18.45
C GLY A 81 -13.65 -2.75 -18.88
N LEU A 82 -12.47 -2.25 -18.50
CA LEU A 82 -12.03 -0.89 -18.80
C LEU A 82 -11.47 -0.77 -20.22
N SER A 83 -11.82 0.31 -20.92
CA SER A 83 -11.30 0.63 -22.24
C SER A 83 -10.25 1.73 -22.17
N LEU A 84 -9.03 1.34 -21.78
CA LEU A 84 -7.89 2.28 -21.62
C LEU A 84 -7.36 2.85 -22.96
N SER A 85 -7.86 2.38 -24.10
CA SER A 85 -7.47 2.88 -25.43
C SER A 85 -7.68 4.38 -25.59
N ILE A 86 -8.69 4.95 -24.91
CA ILE A 86 -8.99 6.39 -24.94
C ILE A 86 -7.82 7.23 -24.40
N LEU A 87 -7.04 6.70 -23.45
CA LEU A 87 -5.85 7.35 -22.90
C LEU A 87 -4.72 7.46 -23.95
N CYS A 88 -4.80 6.72 -25.07
CA CYS A 88 -3.76 6.68 -26.09
C CYS A 88 -4.13 7.44 -27.38
N VAL A 89 -5.34 8.01 -27.48
CA VAL A 89 -5.84 8.60 -28.75
C VAL A 89 -5.18 9.94 -29.06
N ASN A 90 -5.18 10.87 -28.10
CA ASN A 90 -4.68 12.24 -28.28
C ASN A 90 -4.16 12.79 -26.94
N ARG A 91 -3.21 13.72 -26.96
CA ARG A 91 -2.66 14.34 -25.74
C ARG A 91 -3.71 15.08 -24.91
N PHE A 92 -4.64 15.79 -25.55
CA PHE A 92 -5.72 16.50 -24.88
C PHE A 92 -6.68 15.53 -24.19
N LEU A 93 -7.15 14.51 -24.93
CA LEU A 93 -8.01 13.46 -24.38
C LEU A 93 -7.29 12.69 -23.27
N ASN A 94 -6.01 12.37 -23.43
CA ASN A 94 -5.20 11.74 -22.39
C ASN A 94 -5.19 12.59 -21.11
N PHE A 95 -4.96 13.89 -21.21
CA PHE A 95 -4.93 14.77 -20.05
C PHE A 95 -6.28 14.79 -19.31
N GLU A 96 -7.39 14.97 -20.04
CA GLU A 96 -8.75 15.02 -19.47
C GLU A 96 -9.17 13.66 -18.89
N ALA A 97 -8.99 12.59 -19.65
CA ALA A 97 -9.38 11.23 -19.29
C ALA A 97 -8.51 10.65 -18.17
N SER A 98 -7.21 10.97 -18.14
CA SER A 98 -6.32 10.49 -17.06
C SER A 98 -6.69 11.09 -15.71
N ALA A 99 -7.14 12.35 -15.67
CA ALA A 99 -7.64 12.97 -14.45
C ALA A 99 -8.83 12.19 -13.88
N VAL A 100 -9.81 11.86 -14.73
CA VAL A 100 -10.97 11.01 -14.34
C VAL A 100 -10.52 9.64 -13.86
N PHE A 101 -9.63 8.98 -14.63
CA PHE A 101 -9.14 7.64 -14.32
C PHE A 101 -8.46 7.57 -12.95
N TYR A 102 -7.50 8.47 -12.66
CA TYR A 102 -6.73 8.43 -11.41
C TYR A 102 -7.50 8.94 -10.20
N GLN A 103 -8.49 9.84 -10.39
CA GLN A 103 -9.26 10.40 -9.29
C GLN A 103 -10.43 9.51 -8.86
N ASN A 104 -11.07 8.81 -9.80
CA ASN A 104 -12.33 8.13 -9.49
C ASN A 104 -12.16 6.62 -9.23
N ASN A 105 -11.03 6.02 -9.61
CA ASN A 105 -10.75 4.62 -9.32
C ASN A 105 -10.06 4.44 -7.97
N ILE A 106 -10.23 3.24 -7.39
CA ILE A 106 -9.50 2.79 -6.21
C ILE A 106 -8.34 1.91 -6.68
N PHE A 107 -7.11 2.33 -6.40
CA PHE A 107 -5.91 1.58 -6.78
C PHE A 107 -5.40 0.74 -5.61
N HIS A 108 -5.12 -0.54 -5.84
CA HIS A 108 -4.55 -1.43 -4.84
C HIS A 108 -3.04 -1.51 -4.99
N PHE A 109 -2.32 -1.17 -3.91
CA PHE A 109 -0.88 -1.26 -3.79
C PHE A 109 -0.53 -2.42 -2.86
N GLY A 110 0.11 -3.46 -3.40
CA GLY A 110 0.54 -4.62 -2.64
C GLY A 110 2.00 -4.97 -2.91
N SER A 111 2.64 -5.73 -2.01
CA SER A 111 4.08 -6.04 -2.08
C SER A 111 4.45 -7.16 -3.07
N ARG A 112 3.49 -7.71 -3.83
CA ARG A 112 3.75 -8.65 -4.95
C ARG A 112 4.55 -8.03 -6.13
N HIS A 113 5.16 -6.85 -5.96
CA HIS A 113 5.79 -6.01 -6.98
C HIS A 113 7.24 -5.63 -6.71
N GLN A 114 7.98 -6.38 -5.90
CA GLN A 114 9.41 -6.17 -5.82
C GLN A 114 10.17 -7.30 -6.52
N PRO A 115 10.27 -7.27 -7.87
CA PRO A 115 11.41 -7.91 -8.50
C PRO A 115 12.65 -7.11 -8.12
N GLU A 116 13.73 -7.82 -7.88
CA GLU A 116 15.07 -7.35 -7.54
C GLU A 116 15.36 -5.88 -7.90
N LEU A 117 15.79 -5.15 -6.87
CA LEU A 117 16.30 -3.77 -6.88
C LEU A 117 17.55 -3.54 -7.78
N ALA A 118 17.85 -4.44 -8.72
CA ALA A 118 18.97 -4.32 -9.64
C ALA A 118 18.61 -3.69 -11.00
N ASP A 119 17.33 -3.68 -11.41
CA ASP A 119 16.91 -3.06 -12.68
C ASP A 119 15.61 -2.26 -12.52
N LEU A 120 15.73 -1.07 -11.92
CA LEU A 120 14.65 -0.10 -11.65
C LEU A 120 13.90 0.44 -12.89
N SER A 121 14.06 -0.17 -14.06
CA SER A 121 13.52 0.34 -15.32
C SER A 121 12.27 -0.39 -15.84
N LYS A 122 11.91 -1.60 -15.38
CA LYS A 122 10.84 -2.36 -16.07
C LYS A 122 9.76 -3.10 -15.24
N ASP A 123 10.02 -3.67 -14.05
CA ASP A 123 9.08 -4.70 -13.53
C ASP A 123 8.43 -4.47 -12.14
N GLY A 124 8.61 -3.31 -11.50
CA GLY A 124 7.94 -2.97 -10.21
C GLY A 124 6.64 -2.17 -10.35
N GLN A 125 6.00 -2.27 -11.51
CA GLN A 125 4.97 -1.33 -11.94
C GLN A 125 3.57 -1.85 -11.55
N LEU A 126 2.71 -0.97 -11.02
CA LEU A 126 1.28 -1.26 -10.78
C LEU A 126 0.60 -1.75 -12.08
N ASP A 127 -0.62 -2.27 -12.06
CA ASP A 127 -1.35 -2.51 -13.31
C ASP A 127 -2.74 -1.88 -13.32
N PRO A 128 -2.95 -0.87 -14.20
CA PRO A 128 -1.95 -0.30 -15.08
C PRO A 128 -0.82 0.37 -14.29
N PRO A 129 0.41 0.37 -14.82
CA PRO A 129 1.54 1.00 -14.17
C PRO A 129 1.25 2.46 -13.95
N ILE A 130 1.00 2.86 -12.69
CA ILE A 130 0.79 4.25 -12.34
C ILE A 130 2.18 4.90 -12.37
N PRO A 131 2.48 5.74 -13.38
CA PRO A 131 3.73 6.46 -13.42
C PRO A 131 3.79 7.38 -12.20
N ARG A 132 4.98 7.56 -11.61
CA ARG A 132 5.16 8.48 -10.46
C ARG A 132 4.63 9.87 -10.73
N ALA A 133 4.70 10.31 -11.99
CA ALA A 133 4.13 11.56 -12.46
C ALA A 133 2.64 11.71 -12.15
N HIS A 134 1.87 10.62 -11.97
CA HIS A 134 0.43 10.66 -11.70
C HIS A 134 0.07 10.34 -10.23
N TRP A 135 1.04 10.09 -9.35
CA TRP A 135 0.75 9.75 -7.94
C TRP A 135 -0.02 10.87 -7.23
N HIS A 136 0.28 12.14 -7.54
CA HIS A 136 -0.43 13.29 -6.99
C HIS A 136 -1.90 13.39 -7.44
N SER A 137 -2.27 12.70 -8.52
CA SER A 137 -3.65 12.65 -9.03
C SER A 137 -4.50 11.59 -8.33
N LEU A 138 -3.89 10.66 -7.57
CA LEU A 138 -4.61 9.61 -6.87
C LEU A 138 -5.48 10.20 -5.76
N ARG A 139 -6.74 9.77 -5.71
CA ARG A 139 -7.67 10.14 -4.62
C ARG A 139 -8.07 8.96 -3.75
N ASN A 140 -8.09 7.75 -4.30
CA ASN A 140 -8.53 6.57 -3.55
C ASN A 140 -7.46 5.49 -3.63
N LEU A 141 -6.93 5.11 -2.47
CA LEU A 141 -5.85 4.14 -2.38
C LEU A 141 -6.23 3.00 -1.44
N SER A 142 -5.93 1.77 -1.85
CA SER A 142 -5.96 0.58 -1.01
C SER A 142 -4.54 0.05 -0.87
N ILE A 143 -4.04 -0.18 0.35
CA ILE A 143 -2.69 -0.69 0.60
C ILE A 143 -2.82 -2.06 1.26
N ASP A 144 -2.10 -3.06 0.75
CA ASP A 144 -1.91 -4.34 1.43
C ASP A 144 -0.70 -4.26 2.38
N LEU A 145 -0.96 -4.49 3.66
CA LEU A 145 0.04 -4.53 4.71
C LEU A 145 0.77 -5.88 4.78
N MET A 146 0.26 -6.93 4.13
CA MET A 146 0.79 -8.29 4.25
C MET A 146 1.81 -8.70 3.18
N GLY A 147 2.04 -7.87 2.17
CA GLY A 147 2.51 -8.38 0.88
C GLY A 147 3.96 -8.89 0.76
N THR A 148 4.73 -9.04 1.83
CA THR A 148 6.15 -9.47 1.75
C THR A 148 6.40 -10.98 1.80
N HIS A 149 5.39 -11.79 2.15
CA HIS A 149 5.65 -13.18 2.57
C HIS A 149 5.25 -14.28 1.58
N GLU A 150 4.63 -13.96 0.44
CA GLU A 150 3.87 -14.97 -0.31
C GLU A 150 4.68 -15.81 -1.32
N THR A 151 5.94 -15.47 -1.62
CA THR A 151 6.63 -16.06 -2.79
C THR A 151 7.84 -16.92 -2.49
N ALA A 152 8.34 -17.00 -1.26
CA ALA A 152 9.37 -17.99 -0.94
C ALA A 152 8.65 -19.33 -0.66
N PRO A 153 8.87 -20.39 -1.46
CA PRO A 153 8.47 -21.73 -1.06
C PRO A 153 9.04 -21.95 0.34
N ILE A 154 8.17 -22.25 1.31
CA ILE A 154 8.60 -22.60 2.66
C ILE A 154 9.27 -23.97 2.54
N GLU A 155 10.52 -24.00 2.09
CA GLU A 155 11.38 -25.10 2.44
C GLU A 155 11.50 -25.05 3.97
N PRO A 156 11.12 -26.13 4.68
CA PRO A 156 11.23 -26.18 6.13
C PRO A 156 12.71 -26.21 6.50
N SER A 157 13.33 -25.03 6.52
CA SER A 157 14.67 -24.86 7.04
C SER A 157 14.62 -25.22 8.52
N ARG A 158 15.49 -26.15 8.92
CA ARG A 158 15.66 -26.59 10.31
C ARG A 158 16.38 -25.55 11.17
N GLU A 159 16.88 -24.47 10.56
CA GLU A 159 17.53 -23.41 11.30
C GLU A 159 16.50 -22.51 11.98
N PRO A 160 16.72 -22.13 13.25
CA PRO A 160 15.86 -21.17 13.93
C PRO A 160 15.81 -19.89 13.11
N VAL A 161 14.63 -19.56 12.60
CA VAL A 161 14.38 -18.41 11.73
C VAL A 161 14.98 -17.16 12.38
N SER A 162 16.12 -16.73 11.89
CA SER A 162 16.72 -15.46 12.26
C SER A 162 15.91 -14.37 11.56
N TRP A 163 15.39 -13.44 12.35
CA TRP A 163 14.54 -12.35 11.85
C TRP A 163 15.20 -11.46 10.78
N THR A 164 16.51 -11.61 10.54
CA THR A 164 17.34 -10.62 9.87
C THR A 164 17.26 -10.60 8.33
N ARG A 165 16.75 -11.66 7.66
CA ARG A 165 16.68 -11.69 6.18
C ARG A 165 15.37 -11.17 5.60
N ASP A 166 14.24 -11.46 6.23
CA ASP A 166 12.91 -11.03 5.76
C ASP A 166 12.67 -9.52 5.99
N ASP A 167 13.50 -8.86 6.81
CA ASP A 167 13.39 -7.43 7.10
C ASP A 167 13.69 -6.54 5.89
N MET A 168 14.63 -6.93 5.01
CA MET A 168 15.06 -6.04 3.90
C MET A 168 13.97 -5.79 2.86
N SER A 169 13.16 -6.78 2.52
CA SER A 169 12.05 -6.62 1.56
C SER A 169 10.90 -5.81 2.18
N CYS A 170 10.60 -6.06 3.46
CA CYS A 170 9.64 -5.27 4.24
C CYS A 170 10.05 -3.80 4.31
N GLU A 171 11.29 -3.50 4.67
CA GLU A 171 11.79 -2.12 4.72
C GLU A 171 11.74 -1.43 3.35
N ALA A 172 12.09 -2.14 2.28
CA ALA A 172 12.05 -1.57 0.93
C ALA A 172 10.60 -1.32 0.45
N TYR A 173 9.66 -2.18 0.85
CA TYR A 173 8.25 -1.98 0.62
C TYR A 173 7.69 -0.80 1.42
N VAL A 174 7.97 -0.74 2.72
CA VAL A 174 7.59 0.38 3.60
C VAL A 174 8.11 1.69 3.04
N ARG A 175 9.37 1.74 2.60
CA ARG A 175 9.96 2.92 1.95
C ARG A 175 9.19 3.31 0.68
N SER A 176 8.79 2.35 -0.12
CA SER A 176 8.00 2.60 -1.34
C SER A 176 6.61 3.16 -1.02
N LEU A 177 5.96 2.62 0.03
CA LEU A 177 4.70 3.15 0.55
C LEU A 177 4.86 4.58 1.09
N THR A 178 5.95 4.85 1.81
CA THR A 178 6.26 6.20 2.31
C THR A 178 6.33 7.21 1.17
N ILE A 179 7.10 6.93 0.11
CA ILE A 179 7.21 7.84 -1.05
C ILE A 179 5.84 8.02 -1.73
N LEU A 180 5.06 6.93 -1.86
CA LEU A 180 3.71 6.99 -2.42
C LEU A 180 2.79 7.91 -1.60
N LEU A 181 2.73 7.69 -0.29
CA LEU A 181 1.90 8.46 0.64
C LEU A 181 2.34 9.93 0.73
N GLU A 182 3.64 10.21 0.71
CA GLU A 182 4.15 11.59 0.64
C GLU A 182 3.72 12.29 -0.66
N SER A 183 3.68 11.55 -1.78
CA SER A 183 3.32 12.09 -3.09
C SER A 183 1.82 12.33 -3.26
N CYS A 184 0.96 11.41 -2.80
CA CYS A 184 -0.50 11.52 -2.95
C CYS A 184 -1.20 12.11 -1.72
N GLY A 185 -0.53 12.16 -0.56
CA GLY A 185 -1.13 12.46 0.73
C GLY A 185 -1.92 13.77 0.85
N PRO A 186 -1.45 14.90 0.31
CA PRO A 186 -2.18 16.18 0.34
C PRO A 186 -3.53 16.16 -0.39
N HIS A 187 -3.69 15.15 -1.24
CA HIS A 187 -4.72 15.04 -2.26
C HIS A 187 -5.61 13.82 -2.05
N LEU A 188 -5.19 12.87 -1.22
CA LEU A 188 -5.90 11.63 -0.99
C LEU A 188 -7.26 11.90 -0.32
N GLY A 189 -8.33 11.37 -0.92
CA GLY A 189 -9.70 11.44 -0.41
C GLY A 189 -10.08 10.21 0.42
N SER A 190 -9.55 9.03 0.08
CA SER A 190 -9.78 7.81 0.84
C SER A 190 -8.53 6.93 0.90
N LEU A 191 -8.33 6.29 2.05
CA LEU A 191 -7.29 5.29 2.28
C LEU A 191 -7.91 4.05 2.92
N LYS A 192 -7.67 2.89 2.30
CA LYS A 192 -8.04 1.58 2.84
C LYS A 192 -6.80 0.74 3.10
N LEU A 193 -6.52 0.43 4.36
CA LEU A 193 -5.49 -0.51 4.75
C LEU A 193 -6.09 -1.91 4.80
N THR A 194 -5.46 -2.84 4.09
CA THR A 194 -5.91 -4.22 3.95
C THR A 194 -4.83 -5.18 4.44
N ALA A 195 -5.23 -6.30 5.01
CA ALA A 195 -4.35 -7.39 5.38
C ALA A 195 -5.04 -8.71 5.07
N ASN A 196 -4.57 -9.42 4.04
CA ASN A 196 -5.06 -10.76 3.73
C ASN A 196 -4.15 -11.79 4.41
N VAL A 197 -4.65 -12.47 5.44
CA VAL A 197 -3.90 -13.45 6.22
C VAL A 197 -4.26 -14.84 5.73
N GLY A 198 -3.37 -15.47 4.96
CA GLY A 198 -3.57 -16.80 4.39
C GLY A 198 -3.64 -17.91 5.45
N ARG A 199 -4.09 -19.11 5.06
CA ARG A 199 -4.15 -20.30 5.95
C ARG A 199 -2.77 -20.78 6.42
N SER A 200 -1.75 -20.57 5.59
CA SER A 200 -0.36 -21.02 5.81
C SER A 200 0.51 -19.93 6.45
N ASP A 201 0.06 -18.69 6.45
CA ASP A 201 0.81 -17.56 6.97
C ASP A 201 0.68 -17.53 8.48
N VAL A 202 1.56 -18.31 9.10
CA VAL A 202 1.75 -18.41 10.54
C VAL A 202 1.69 -17.02 11.17
N ASP A 203 0.78 -16.83 12.13
CA ASP A 203 0.45 -15.58 12.86
C ASP A 203 1.67 -14.74 13.29
N ARG A 204 2.86 -15.33 13.34
CA ARG A 204 4.11 -14.66 13.69
C ARG A 204 4.63 -13.72 12.61
N LYS A 205 4.48 -14.05 11.32
CA LYS A 205 5.01 -13.25 10.20
C LYS A 205 4.17 -11.99 9.97
N SER A 206 2.85 -12.09 10.08
CA SER A 206 1.92 -10.96 9.96
C SER A 206 2.21 -9.91 11.03
N VAL A 207 2.35 -10.32 12.30
CA VAL A 207 2.74 -9.46 13.42
C VAL A 207 4.04 -8.72 13.13
N GLY A 208 5.06 -9.44 12.65
CA GLY A 208 6.36 -8.86 12.29
C GLY A 208 6.24 -7.71 11.29
N SER A 209 5.51 -7.91 10.20
CA SER A 209 5.29 -6.85 9.19
C SER A 209 4.62 -5.62 9.80
N PHE A 210 3.59 -5.80 10.65
CA PHE A 210 2.95 -4.68 11.36
C PHE A 210 3.94 -3.88 12.20
N PHE A 211 4.83 -4.55 12.94
CA PHE A 211 5.88 -3.90 13.72
C PHE A 211 6.86 -3.10 12.87
N ILE A 212 7.21 -3.57 11.67
CA ILE A 212 8.10 -2.84 10.76
C ILE A 212 7.47 -1.51 10.33
N TYR A 213 6.18 -1.51 9.95
CA TYR A 213 5.48 -0.27 9.58
C TYR A 213 5.46 0.75 10.73
N ASP A 214 5.23 0.29 11.96
CA ASP A 214 5.15 1.17 13.14
C ASP A 214 6.49 1.77 13.55
N ARG A 215 7.58 1.01 13.35
CA ARG A 215 8.94 1.46 13.67
C ARG A 215 9.50 2.45 12.65
N ASP A 216 9.02 2.41 11.40
CA ASP A 216 9.43 3.36 10.37
C ASP A 216 8.79 4.74 10.62
N ARG A 217 9.57 5.64 11.22
CA ARG A 217 9.12 7.01 11.55
C ARG A 217 8.71 7.82 10.32
N SER A 218 9.30 7.55 9.16
CA SER A 218 8.97 8.27 7.92
C SER A 218 7.61 7.84 7.41
N PHE A 219 7.32 6.53 7.43
CA PHE A 219 6.00 5.99 7.12
C PHE A 219 4.92 6.52 8.06
N VAL A 220 5.15 6.48 9.37
CA VAL A 220 4.21 7.02 10.37
C VAL A 220 3.99 8.53 10.17
N ARG A 221 5.05 9.30 9.85
CA ARG A 221 4.93 10.73 9.53
C ARG A 221 4.12 10.96 8.25
N ALA A 222 4.34 10.16 7.21
CA ALA A 222 3.60 10.26 5.96
C ALA A 222 2.10 9.95 6.17
N LEU A 223 1.78 8.91 6.95
CA LEU A 223 0.40 8.62 7.37
C LEU A 223 -0.21 9.76 8.21
N ALA A 224 0.56 10.36 9.11
CA ALA A 224 0.10 11.47 9.95
C ALA A 224 -0.15 12.77 9.16
N ALA A 225 0.52 12.94 8.02
CA ALA A 225 0.36 14.09 7.15
C ALA A 225 -0.88 14.01 6.24
N LEU A 226 -1.58 12.87 6.20
CA LEU A 226 -2.77 12.69 5.39
C LEU A 226 -3.92 13.57 5.91
N LYS A 227 -4.62 14.24 4.99
CA LYS A 227 -5.77 15.11 5.31
C LYS A 227 -7.11 14.36 5.35
N ILE A 228 -7.08 13.05 5.58
CA ILE A 228 -8.28 12.21 5.68
C ILE A 228 -8.71 12.07 7.13
N SER A 229 -10.01 12.14 7.39
CA SER A 229 -10.57 12.03 8.75
C SER A 229 -10.63 10.59 9.24
N LYS A 230 -10.82 9.64 8.32
CA LYS A 230 -10.94 8.21 8.62
C LYS A 230 -10.08 7.38 7.69
N VAL A 231 -9.55 6.30 8.23
CA VAL A 231 -8.84 5.24 7.51
C VAL A 231 -9.66 3.97 7.62
N SER A 232 -10.03 3.39 6.48
CA SER A 232 -10.72 2.10 6.47
C SER A 232 -9.71 0.98 6.68
N MET A 233 -10.00 0.06 7.60
CA MET A 233 -9.19 -1.12 7.87
C MET A 233 -9.97 -2.37 7.51
N TYR A 234 -9.29 -3.32 6.84
CA TYR A 234 -9.88 -4.59 6.45
C TYR A 234 -8.89 -5.72 6.68
N PHE A 235 -9.22 -6.66 7.56
CA PHE A 235 -8.43 -7.87 7.78
C PHE A 235 -9.26 -9.07 7.31
N ASP A 236 -8.68 -9.85 6.40
CA ASP A 236 -9.32 -11.00 5.77
C ASP A 236 -8.64 -12.27 6.29
N PHE A 237 -9.37 -13.08 7.06
CA PHE A 237 -8.91 -14.40 7.49
C PHE A 237 -9.75 -15.51 6.84
N PRO A 238 -9.27 -16.76 6.78
CA PRO A 238 -10.01 -17.84 6.16
C PRO A 238 -11.35 -18.14 6.85
N ASP A 239 -11.45 -17.86 8.15
CA ASP A 239 -12.57 -18.22 9.03
C ASP A 239 -13.27 -17.03 9.69
N ALA A 240 -12.73 -15.82 9.51
CA ALA A 240 -13.23 -14.58 10.09
C ALA A 240 -12.84 -13.36 9.22
N PHE A 241 -13.44 -12.21 9.48
CA PHE A 241 -13.03 -10.94 8.89
C PHE A 241 -13.18 -9.80 9.90
N PHE A 242 -12.49 -8.70 9.67
CA PHE A 242 -12.66 -7.47 10.41
C PHE A 242 -12.75 -6.30 9.43
N TYR A 243 -13.72 -5.42 9.63
CA TYR A 243 -13.86 -4.17 8.88
C TYR A 243 -14.25 -3.02 9.80
N ALA A 244 -13.47 -1.94 9.79
CA ALA A 244 -13.81 -0.73 10.52
C ALA A 244 -13.22 0.52 9.88
N ASP A 245 -13.95 1.62 9.97
CA ASP A 245 -13.42 2.96 9.73
C ASP A 245 -12.90 3.53 11.05
N VAL A 246 -11.59 3.79 11.10
CA VAL A 246 -10.92 4.30 12.30
C VAL A 246 -10.57 5.77 12.07
N ASP A 247 -10.82 6.61 13.07
CA ASP A 247 -10.39 8.01 13.02
C ASP A 247 -8.86 8.09 12.89
N THR A 248 -8.36 8.91 11.98
CA THR A 248 -6.91 9.00 11.70
C THR A 248 -6.12 9.39 12.93
N LYS A 249 -6.63 10.27 13.80
CA LYS A 249 -5.92 10.67 15.04
C LYS A 249 -5.87 9.51 16.03
N ALA A 250 -7.00 8.81 16.20
CA ALA A 250 -7.06 7.64 17.07
C ALA A 250 -6.10 6.53 16.58
N PHE A 251 -6.08 6.30 15.26
CA PHE A 251 -5.19 5.36 14.61
C PHE A 251 -3.71 5.67 14.87
N LEU A 252 -3.29 6.92 14.67
CA LEU A 252 -1.91 7.36 14.94
C LEU A 252 -1.54 7.26 16.43
N SER A 253 -2.51 7.41 17.34
CA SER A 253 -2.26 7.33 18.79
C SER A 253 -2.08 5.89 19.30
N ARG A 254 -2.62 4.88 18.59
CA ARG A 254 -2.74 3.50 19.11
C ARG A 254 -1.89 2.45 18.42
N SER A 255 -1.09 2.85 17.43
CA SER A 255 -0.20 1.99 16.64
C SER A 255 -0.93 0.93 15.79
N ILE A 256 -0.42 0.68 14.58
CA ILE A 256 -0.92 -0.39 13.69
C ILE A 256 -0.78 -1.78 14.34
N PRO A 257 0.36 -2.13 14.98
CA PRO A 257 0.57 -3.46 15.56
C PRO A 257 -0.43 -3.79 16.66
N LEU A 258 -0.78 -2.82 17.50
CA LEU A 258 -1.73 -3.07 18.59
C LEU A 258 -3.11 -3.44 18.03
N MET A 259 -3.58 -2.74 16.99
CA MET A 259 -4.82 -3.10 16.30
C MET A 259 -4.75 -4.52 15.76
N ALA A 260 -3.69 -4.84 15.00
CA ALA A 260 -3.50 -6.15 14.42
C ALA A 260 -3.48 -7.26 15.50
N CYS A 261 -2.73 -7.06 16.58
CA CYS A 261 -2.67 -7.99 17.71
C CYS A 261 -4.04 -8.24 18.34
N GLN A 262 -4.86 -7.21 18.50
CA GLN A 262 -6.21 -7.36 19.05
C GLN A 262 -7.13 -8.11 18.10
N ILE A 263 -7.06 -7.84 16.81
CA ILE A 263 -7.83 -8.57 15.79
C ILE A 263 -7.44 -10.06 15.81
N MET A 264 -6.13 -10.35 15.80
CA MET A 264 -5.62 -11.72 15.87
C MET A 264 -5.99 -12.42 17.18
N PHE A 265 -5.99 -11.70 18.30
CA PHE A 265 -6.46 -12.23 19.59
C PHE A 265 -7.95 -12.58 19.54
N CYS A 266 -8.81 -11.70 19.01
CA CYS A 266 -10.23 -11.99 18.84
C CYS A 266 -10.49 -13.16 17.89
N GLN A 267 -9.70 -13.29 16.82
CA GLN A 267 -9.74 -14.44 15.93
C GLN A 267 -9.36 -15.74 16.68
N ALA A 268 -8.28 -15.72 17.46
CA ALA A 268 -7.84 -16.88 18.24
C ALA A 268 -8.89 -17.29 19.28
N GLN A 269 -9.48 -16.33 19.99
CA GLN A 269 -10.58 -16.59 20.93
C GLN A 269 -11.76 -17.27 20.23
N THR A 270 -12.16 -16.76 19.07
CA THR A 270 -13.25 -17.33 18.27
C THR A 270 -12.96 -18.76 17.84
N LYS A 271 -11.71 -19.08 17.48
CA LYS A 271 -11.28 -20.45 17.14
C LYS A 271 -11.35 -21.37 18.35
N ILE A 272 -10.92 -20.90 19.52
CA ILE A 272 -10.99 -21.66 20.79
C ILE A 272 -12.45 -21.93 21.16
N ASP A 273 -13.32 -20.93 21.09
CA ASP A 273 -14.74 -21.09 21.43
C ASP A 273 -15.43 -22.11 20.50
N ARG A 274 -15.12 -22.08 19.19
CA ARG A 274 -15.58 -23.09 18.23
C ARG A 274 -15.07 -24.50 18.56
N LEU A 275 -13.81 -24.61 18.96
CA LEU A 275 -13.21 -25.89 19.36
C LEU A 275 -13.84 -26.42 20.65
N LEU A 276 -14.10 -25.57 21.64
CA LEU A 276 -14.76 -25.97 22.88
C LEU A 276 -16.21 -26.40 22.64
N ALA A 277 -16.94 -25.68 21.78
CA ALA A 277 -18.30 -26.03 21.40
C ALA A 277 -18.40 -27.42 20.74
N SER A 278 -17.38 -27.82 19.96
CA SER A 278 -17.35 -29.12 19.30
C SER A 278 -17.11 -30.30 20.26
N PHE A 279 -16.52 -30.07 21.43
CA PHE A 279 -16.44 -31.10 22.48
C PHE A 279 -17.75 -31.28 23.24
N GLY A 280 -18.55 -30.23 23.39
CA GLY A 280 -19.80 -30.25 24.16
C GLY A 280 -21.01 -30.82 23.42
N THR A 281 -20.96 -30.90 22.08
CA THR A 281 -22.05 -31.41 21.26
C THR A 281 -21.56 -32.52 20.33
N SER A 282 -22.17 -33.70 20.42
CA SER A 282 -21.94 -34.83 19.49
C SER A 282 -22.55 -34.56 18.10
N ILE A 283 -22.53 -33.29 17.66
CA ILE A 283 -23.09 -32.83 16.41
C ILE A 283 -21.94 -32.86 15.40
N SER A 284 -22.16 -33.61 14.32
CA SER A 284 -21.28 -33.70 13.16
C SER A 284 -20.86 -32.30 12.69
N LEU A 285 -19.55 -32.04 12.66
CA LEU A 285 -18.85 -30.83 12.17
C LEU A 285 -19.18 -30.42 10.71
N SER A 286 -20.17 -31.06 10.08
CA SER A 286 -20.53 -30.80 8.70
C SER A 286 -21.33 -29.51 8.59
N LYS A 287 -20.66 -28.44 8.10
CA LYS A 287 -21.19 -27.28 7.35
C LYS A 287 -21.23 -25.90 7.99
N GLN A 288 -20.67 -25.64 9.18
CA GLN A 288 -20.49 -24.25 9.59
C GLN A 288 -19.27 -23.62 8.90
N THR A 289 -19.51 -23.05 7.72
CA THR A 289 -18.54 -22.28 6.91
C THR A 289 -18.83 -20.78 6.95
N GLU A 290 -19.64 -20.32 7.90
CA GLU A 290 -19.91 -18.90 8.04
C GLU A 290 -18.70 -18.20 8.65
N ARG A 291 -18.22 -17.16 7.96
CA ARG A 291 -17.12 -16.33 8.44
C ARG A 291 -17.63 -15.41 9.54
N ILE A 292 -16.89 -15.29 10.62
CA ILE A 292 -17.28 -14.44 11.75
C ILE A 292 -16.78 -13.00 11.55
N ASP A 293 -17.66 -12.03 11.75
CA ASP A 293 -17.31 -10.62 11.85
C ASP A 293 -16.71 -10.30 13.23
N LEU A 294 -15.45 -9.91 13.27
CA LEU A 294 -14.71 -9.58 14.49
C LEU A 294 -14.92 -8.12 14.92
N SER A 295 -15.54 -7.28 14.09
CA SER A 295 -15.69 -5.84 14.36
C SER A 295 -16.38 -5.53 15.70
N PRO A 296 -17.46 -6.21 16.11
CA PRO A 296 -18.09 -5.95 17.41
C PRO A 296 -17.16 -6.21 18.60
N MET A 297 -16.29 -7.23 18.50
CA MET A 297 -15.36 -7.62 19.58
C MET A 297 -14.20 -6.63 19.69
N VAL A 298 -13.59 -6.29 18.56
CA VAL A 298 -12.41 -5.41 18.50
C VAL A 298 -12.80 -3.97 18.81
N LEU A 299 -13.90 -3.48 18.24
CA LEU A 299 -14.33 -2.09 18.42
C LEU A 299 -14.83 -1.78 19.82
N LYS A 300 -15.29 -2.80 20.57
CA LYS A 300 -15.59 -2.62 22.00
C LYS A 300 -14.35 -2.11 22.72
N THR A 301 -13.21 -2.77 22.55
CA THR A 301 -11.93 -2.36 23.16
C THR A 301 -11.45 -1.01 22.62
N TRP A 302 -11.65 -0.72 21.33
CA TRP A 302 -11.20 0.53 20.73
C TRP A 302 -12.01 1.77 21.13
N LYS A 303 -13.30 1.64 21.43
CA LYS A 303 -14.14 2.77 21.84
C LYS A 303 -13.78 3.30 23.24
N TYR A 304 -13.34 2.44 24.17
CA TYR A 304 -13.16 2.82 25.57
C TYR A 304 -11.81 3.46 25.94
N SER A 305 -10.82 3.45 25.05
CA SER A 305 -9.44 3.80 25.42
C SER A 305 -8.92 5.06 24.73
N CYS A 306 -9.77 6.06 24.48
CA CYS A 306 -9.25 7.42 24.30
C CYS A 306 -9.16 7.99 25.72
N PRO A 307 -8.03 7.85 26.44
CA PRO A 307 -7.90 8.64 27.65
C PRO A 307 -7.83 10.07 27.14
N ALA A 308 -8.77 10.92 27.53
CA ALA A 308 -8.70 12.35 27.22
C ALA A 308 -7.40 13.03 27.75
N ASN A 309 -6.50 12.28 28.41
CA ASN A 309 -5.39 12.76 29.21
C ASN A 309 -4.09 11.95 29.00
N TYR A 310 -3.62 11.78 27.77
CA TYR A 310 -2.20 11.46 27.53
C TYR A 310 -1.56 12.57 26.69
N GLY A 311 -0.91 13.52 27.38
CA GLY A 311 0.25 14.21 26.82
C GLY A 311 0.04 15.55 26.12
N ALA A 312 -0.71 16.48 26.72
CA ALA A 312 -0.16 17.83 26.74
C ALA A 312 1.01 17.79 27.73
N THR A 313 2.23 17.60 27.21
CA THR A 313 3.43 17.95 27.97
C THR A 313 3.31 19.43 28.29
N LYS A 314 2.87 19.74 29.51
CA LYS A 314 3.13 21.06 30.10
C LYS A 314 4.63 21.29 29.96
N ASN A 315 5.02 22.34 29.26
CA ASN A 315 6.38 22.82 29.32
C ASN A 315 6.73 23.03 30.80
N PRO A 316 7.85 22.48 31.30
CA PRO A 316 8.33 22.77 32.66
C PRO A 316 8.85 24.21 32.83
N ALA A 317 8.39 25.15 32.00
CA ALA A 317 8.77 26.56 32.02
C ALA A 317 7.75 27.47 32.73
N ASP A 318 6.58 26.95 33.10
CA ASP A 318 5.56 27.70 33.86
C ASP A 318 5.49 27.17 35.31
N GLU A 319 6.61 27.24 36.04
CA GLU A 319 6.55 27.32 37.51
C GLU A 319 6.50 28.80 37.91
N PRO A 320 5.47 29.25 38.66
CA PRO A 320 5.49 30.60 39.21
C PRO A 320 6.57 30.70 40.28
N VAL A 321 7.55 31.58 40.03
CA VAL A 321 8.52 32.03 41.03
C VAL A 321 7.75 32.61 42.21
N ASN A 322 7.90 31.97 43.37
CA ASN A 322 7.29 32.39 44.63
C ASN A 322 7.99 33.66 45.14
N PRO A 323 7.31 34.83 45.26
CA PRO A 323 7.94 36.03 45.78
C PRO A 323 8.06 35.95 47.31
N ARG A 324 9.29 36.07 47.81
CA ARG A 324 9.57 36.62 49.14
C ARG A 324 9.97 38.07 48.98
#